data_AF-A0A2L2YVA2-F1
#
_entry.id   AF-A0A2L2YVA2-F1
#
_cell.length_a   1.000
_cell.length_b   1.000
_cell.length_c   1.000
_cell.angle_alpha   90.00
_cell.angle_beta   90.00
_cell.angle_gamma   90.00
#
_symmetry.space_group_name_H-M   'P 1'
#
loop_
_entity.id
_entity.type
_entity.pdbx_description
1 polymer ?
#
loop_
_entity_poly.entity_id
_entity_poly.type
_entity_poly.pdbx_seq_one_letter_code
_entity_poly.pdbx_strand_id
1 'polypeptide(L)'
;RLEPKDLFSLRAVCTELNFLVSEYLKINKICDFSSVSRTVTLQAFKIFTQDSKNLRVINLSNCKWLDSAALNPLLERNKTLRHLSVCNCVSLSNSSL
;
A
#
# COMPACT_ATOMS: atom_id res chain seq x y z
N ARG A 1 6.46 5.14 -14.01
CA ARG A 1 6.39 4.78 -12.57
C ARG A 1 6.06 3.30 -12.51
N LEU A 2 6.73 2.52 -11.67
CA LEU A 2 6.41 1.09 -11.51
C LEU A 2 5.12 0.95 -10.70
N GLU A 3 4.20 0.13 -11.20
CA GLU A 3 2.98 -0.25 -10.49
C GLU A 3 3.32 -1.30 -9.41
N PRO A 4 2.47 -1.51 -8.38
CA PRO A 4 2.72 -2.53 -7.38
C PRO A 4 3.02 -3.91 -7.98
N LYS A 5 2.30 -4.31 -9.03
CA LYS A 5 2.52 -5.59 -9.73
C LYS A 5 3.96 -5.72 -10.23
N ASP A 6 4.54 -4.66 -10.80
CA ASP A 6 5.89 -4.68 -11.37
C ASP A 6 6.91 -4.85 -10.24
N LEU A 7 6.67 -4.18 -9.11
CA LEU A 7 7.51 -4.29 -7.91
C LEU A 7 7.46 -5.70 -7.32
N PHE A 8 6.28 -6.34 -7.27
CA PHE A 8 6.17 -7.73 -6.83
C PHE A 8 6.84 -8.70 -7.81
N SER A 9 6.71 -8.48 -9.11
CA SER A 9 7.42 -9.27 -10.13
C SER A 9 8.94 -9.15 -9.96
N LEU A 10 9.47 -7.93 -9.77
CA LEU A 10 10.91 -7.71 -9.53
C LEU A 10 11.42 -8.44 -8.29
N ARG A 11 10.64 -8.44 -7.20
CA ARG A 11 10.99 -9.18 -5.97
C ARG A 11 11.09 -10.69 -6.17
N ALA A 12 10.39 -11.25 -7.14
CA ALA A 12 10.42 -12.68 -7.42
C ALA A 12 11.61 -13.10 -8.31
N VAL A 13 12.35 -12.15 -8.90
CA VAL A 13 13.44 -12.46 -9.84
C VAL A 13 14.69 -12.99 -9.11
N CYS A 14 15.15 -12.29 -8.07
CA CYS A 14 16.31 -12.72 -7.28
C CYS A 14 16.32 -12.05 -5.88
N THR A 15 17.17 -12.55 -4.99
CA THR A 15 17.32 -12.04 -3.61
C THR A 15 17.75 -10.58 -3.57
N GLU A 16 18.63 -10.16 -4.48
CA GLU A 16 19.11 -8.78 -4.58
C GLU A 16 17.97 -7.83 -4.96
N LEU A 17 17.18 -8.16 -6.00
CA LEU A 17 16.03 -7.34 -6.38
C LEU A 17 14.94 -7.36 -5.31
N ASN A 18 14.74 -8.47 -4.60
CA ASN A 18 13.85 -8.49 -3.45
C ASN A 18 14.30 -7.49 -2.37
N PHE A 19 15.60 -7.46 -2.04
CA PHE A 19 16.17 -6.52 -1.09
C PHE A 19 16.01 -5.07 -1.57
N LEU A 20 16.44 -4.76 -2.80
CA LEU A 20 16.37 -3.41 -3.37
C LEU A 20 14.95 -2.87 -3.44
N VAL A 21 13.97 -3.69 -3.84
CA VAL A 21 12.56 -3.27 -3.83
C VAL A 21 12.08 -3.04 -2.39
N SER A 22 12.50 -3.88 -1.44
CA SER A 22 12.14 -3.68 -0.02
C SER A 22 12.68 -2.34 0.50
N GLU A 23 13.94 -1.99 0.21
CA GLU A 23 14.52 -0.70 0.57
C GLU A 23 13.81 0.47 -0.14
N TYR A 24 13.49 0.32 -1.41
CA TYR A 24 12.73 1.31 -2.17
C TYR A 24 11.36 1.59 -1.53
N LEU A 25 10.63 0.56 -1.09
CA LEU A 25 9.31 0.71 -0.47
C LEU A 25 9.35 1.46 0.88
N LYS A 26 10.46 1.43 1.61
CA LYS A 26 10.65 2.20 2.86
C LYS A 26 10.64 3.71 2.61
N ILE A 27 11.29 4.14 1.53
CA ILE A 27 11.47 5.56 1.17
C ILE A 27 10.41 6.07 0.20
N ASN A 28 9.66 5.16 -0.41
CA ASN A 28 8.60 5.50 -1.35
C ASN A 28 7.53 6.37 -0.68
N LYS A 29 7.05 7.39 -1.40
CA LYS A 29 6.07 8.35 -0.91
C LYS A 29 4.65 8.05 -1.38
N ILE A 30 4.49 7.11 -2.32
CA ILE A 30 3.19 6.84 -2.94
C ILE A 30 2.85 5.36 -2.90
N CYS A 31 1.76 5.05 -2.23
CA CYS A 31 1.12 3.74 -2.25
C CYS A 31 -0.13 3.86 -3.12
N ASP A 32 -0.14 3.21 -4.29
CA ASP A 32 -1.32 3.21 -5.17
C ASP A 32 -1.63 1.78 -5.58
N PHE A 33 -2.75 1.26 -5.11
CA PHE A 33 -3.27 -0.06 -5.45
C PHE A 33 -4.56 0.00 -6.26
N SER A 34 -5.00 1.19 -6.68
CA SER A 34 -6.26 1.38 -7.40
C SER A 34 -6.30 0.62 -8.73
N SER A 35 -5.17 0.52 -9.43
CA SER A 35 -5.01 -0.20 -10.70
C SER A 35 -5.04 -1.73 -10.54
N VAL A 36 -4.74 -2.24 -9.35
CA VAL A 36 -4.61 -3.67 -9.03
C VAL A 36 -5.60 -4.11 -7.93
N SER A 37 -6.62 -3.31 -7.65
CA SER A 37 -7.49 -3.46 -6.48
C SER A 37 -8.23 -4.80 -6.42
N ARG A 38 -8.47 -5.43 -7.59
CA ARG A 38 -9.16 -6.71 -7.75
C ARG A 38 -8.25 -7.93 -7.64
N THR A 39 -6.93 -7.75 -7.82
CA THR A 39 -5.96 -8.85 -7.87
C THR A 39 -5.00 -8.85 -6.69
N VAL A 40 -4.82 -7.70 -6.03
CA VAL A 40 -3.98 -7.60 -4.84
C VAL A 40 -4.66 -8.22 -3.62
N THR A 41 -3.87 -8.90 -2.79
CA THR A 41 -4.30 -9.43 -1.49
C THR A 41 -3.95 -8.47 -0.35
N LEU A 42 -4.65 -8.60 0.79
CA LEU A 42 -4.31 -7.89 2.02
C LEU A 42 -2.86 -8.14 2.46
N GLN A 43 -2.33 -9.35 2.25
CA GLN A 43 -0.95 -9.69 2.59
C GLN A 43 0.06 -8.93 1.72
N ALA A 44 -0.21 -8.83 0.42
CA ALA A 44 0.63 -8.02 -0.47
C ALA A 44 0.64 -6.55 -0.02
N PHE A 45 -0.51 -5.99 0.34
CA PHE A 45 -0.58 -4.64 0.90
C PHE A 45 0.23 -4.49 2.20
N LYS A 46 0.13 -5.44 3.13
CA LYS A 46 0.91 -5.43 4.38
C LYS A 46 2.42 -5.45 4.09
N ILE A 47 2.88 -6.33 3.21
CA ILE A 47 4.29 -6.40 2.83
C ILE A 47 4.75 -5.08 2.18
N PHE A 48 3.91 -4.50 1.31
CA PHE A 48 4.25 -3.24 0.64
C PHE A 48 4.42 -2.08 1.63
N THR A 49 3.67 -2.10 2.74
CA THR A 49 3.51 -0.94 3.63
C THR A 49 4.11 -1.12 5.03
N GLN A 50 4.67 -2.30 5.34
CA GLN A 50 5.15 -2.65 6.68
C GLN A 50 6.15 -1.64 7.24
N ASP A 51 7.08 -1.17 6.41
CA ASP A 51 8.19 -0.29 6.81
C ASP A 51 8.03 1.14 6.26
N SER A 52 6.93 1.44 5.57
CA SER A 52 6.67 2.76 5.00
C SER A 52 6.26 3.75 6.10
N LYS A 53 7.09 4.76 6.33
CA LYS A 53 6.92 5.80 7.37
C LYS A 53 6.85 7.24 6.84
N ASN A 54 6.86 7.42 5.51
CA ASN A 54 6.85 8.74 4.86
C ASN A 54 5.94 8.80 3.62
N LEU A 55 4.88 7.98 3.60
CA LEU A 55 3.86 8.04 2.57
C LEU A 55 3.14 9.38 2.62
N ARG A 56 2.99 10.00 1.46
CA ARG A 56 2.28 11.27 1.26
C ARG A 56 1.00 11.09 0.48
N VAL A 57 0.92 10.04 -0.31
CA VAL A 57 -0.25 9.71 -1.13
C VAL A 57 -0.56 8.23 -0.97
N ILE A 58 -1.79 7.93 -0.57
CA ILE A 58 -2.34 6.59 -0.46
C ILE A 58 -3.61 6.55 -1.31
N ASN A 59 -3.62 5.71 -2.34
CA ASN A 59 -4.79 5.44 -3.16
C ASN A 59 -5.13 3.95 -3.11
N LEU A 60 -6.19 3.63 -2.38
CA LEU A 60 -6.71 2.28 -2.20
C LEU A 60 -8.12 2.16 -2.74
N SER A 61 -8.51 3.02 -3.68
CA SER A 61 -9.83 2.98 -4.30
C SER A 61 -10.16 1.58 -4.84
N ASN A 62 -11.41 1.17 -4.66
CA ASN A 62 -11.95 -0.13 -5.08
C ASN A 62 -11.32 -1.36 -4.40
N CYS A 63 -10.55 -1.20 -3.32
CA CYS A 63 -9.97 -2.32 -2.57
C CYS A 63 -11.01 -2.91 -1.60
N LYS A 64 -11.75 -3.94 -2.05
CA LYS A 64 -12.81 -4.59 -1.24
C LYS A 64 -12.28 -5.35 -0.01
N TRP A 65 -11.01 -5.74 -0.04
CA TRP A 65 -10.31 -6.40 1.07
C TRP A 65 -9.83 -5.43 2.15
N LEU A 66 -9.94 -4.11 1.91
CA LEU A 66 -9.45 -3.10 2.83
C LEU A 66 -10.44 -2.92 3.99
N ASP A 67 -9.94 -3.13 5.21
CA ASP A 67 -10.65 -2.85 6.45
C ASP A 67 -9.88 -1.83 7.31
N SER A 68 -10.53 -1.38 8.38
CA SER A 68 -9.97 -0.44 9.35
C SER A 68 -8.72 -0.98 10.04
N ALA A 69 -8.65 -2.29 10.29
CA ALA A 69 -7.51 -2.92 10.94
C ALA A 69 -6.25 -2.90 10.07
N ALA A 70 -6.40 -2.95 8.75
CA ALA A 70 -5.31 -2.81 7.79
C ALA A 70 -4.91 -1.35 7.58
N LEU A 71 -5.88 -0.43 7.53
CA LEU A 71 -5.63 0.98 7.22
C LEU A 71 -5.07 1.77 8.40
N ASN A 72 -5.61 1.61 9.60
CA ASN A 72 -5.27 2.46 10.77
C ASN A 72 -3.77 2.44 11.11
N PRO A 73 -3.08 1.28 11.17
CA PRO A 73 -1.64 1.26 11.45
C PRO A 73 -0.83 2.02 10.38
N LEU A 74 -1.30 2.03 9.14
CA LEU A 74 -0.63 2.77 8.07
C LEU A 74 -0.77 4.27 8.27
N LEU A 75 -1.96 4.75 8.62
CA LEU A 75 -2.23 6.16 8.90
C LEU A 75 -1.49 6.64 10.15
N GLU A 76 -1.41 5.80 11.18
CA GLU A 76 -0.65 6.09 12.40
C GLU A 76 0.84 6.27 12.14
N ARG A 77 1.45 5.42 11.31
CA ARG A 77 2.87 5.52 10.95
C ARG A 77 3.19 6.69 10.03
N ASN A 78 2.23 7.16 9.22
CA ASN A 78 2.45 8.12 8.15
C ASN A 78 1.77 9.47 8.45
N LYS A 79 2.25 10.17 9.49
CA LYS A 79 1.69 11.47 9.91
C LYS A 79 1.90 12.61 8.90
N THR A 80 2.73 12.39 7.87
CA THR A 80 2.98 13.35 6.79
C THR A 80 2.08 13.13 5.56
N LEU A 81 1.06 12.28 5.68
CA LEU A 81 0.10 11.99 4.63
C LEU A 81 -0.63 13.26 4.18
N ARG A 82 -0.75 13.44 2.87
CA ARG A 82 -1.40 14.60 2.24
C ARG A 82 -2.65 14.23 1.47
N HIS A 83 -2.68 13.02 0.91
CA HIS A 83 -3.80 12.52 0.13
C HIS A 83 -4.12 11.08 0.51
N LEU A 84 -5.38 10.84 0.84
CA LEU A 84 -5.95 9.52 1.09
C LEU A 84 -7.17 9.34 0.20
N SER A 85 -7.18 8.29 -0.61
CA SER A 85 -8.35 7.89 -1.39
C SER A 85 -8.72 6.44 -1.05
N VAL A 86 -9.95 6.28 -0.55
CA VAL A 86 -10.55 5.00 -0.15
C VAL A 86 -11.94 4.83 -0.76
N CYS A 87 -12.15 5.42 -1.94
CA CYS A 87 -13.43 5.37 -2.63
C CYS A 87 -13.82 3.93 -2.94
N ASN A 88 -15.11 3.60 -2.74
CA ASN A 88 -15.66 2.27 -3.05
C ASN A 88 -15.00 1.10 -2.26
N CYS A 89 -14.54 1.37 -1.04
CA CYS A 89 -14.07 0.37 -0.08
C CYS A 89 -15.21 0.03 0.89
N VAL A 90 -15.97 -1.03 0.57
CA VAL A 90 -17.22 -1.40 1.28
C VAL A 90 -17.01 -1.90 2.71
N SER A 91 -15.80 -2.37 3.05
CA SER A 91 -15.49 -2.98 4.35
C SER A 91 -14.86 -1.98 5.34
N LEU A 92 -14.71 -0.71 4.96
CA LEU A 92 -14.19 0.34 5.84
C LEU A 92 -15.31 0.89 6.74
N SER A 93 -15.04 0.91 8.04
CA SER A 93 -15.91 1.58 9.01
C SER A 93 -15.61 3.08 9.05
N ASN A 94 -16.65 3.89 9.26
CA ASN A 94 -16.56 5.36 9.34
C ASN A 94 -15.61 5.86 10.44
N SER A 95 -15.29 5.05 11.45
CA SER A 95 -14.35 5.39 12.53
C SER A 95 -12.88 5.49 12.09
N SER A 96 -12.57 5.19 10.83
CA SER A 96 -11.20 5.16 10.28
C SER A 96 -10.84 6.38 9.44
N LEU A 97 -11.77 7.34 9.33
CA LEU A 97 -11.65 8.61 8.60
C LEU A 97 -11.80 9.76 9.59
#